data_AF-A0A7C6HI64-F1
#
_entry.id   AF-A0A7C6HI64-F1
#
_cell.length_a   1.000
_cell.length_b   1.000
_cell.length_c   1.000
_cell.angle_alpha   90.00
_cell.angle_beta   90.00
_cell.angle_gamma   90.00
#
_symmetry.space_group_name_H-M   'P 1'
#
loop_
_entity.id
_entity.type
_entity.pdbx_description
1 polymer ?
#
loop_
_entity_poly.entity_id
_entity_poly.type
_entity_poly.pdbx_seq_one_letter_code
_entity_poly.pdbx_strand_id
1 'polypeptide(L)'
;MKNTLVKIIAITSIIIGVLMLSACSYETDNDIANKNISKLIAAIENEDHEGIKSLFAPNIIAEIDDFDQNINDLLSYYIGKNGSYGSHGLGTEYDRDSGIEKRWHNMSYDITTTEDVFRIAIIWYIQDTEDVGNVGIWSFYIIRFEDDPYPNYDYGGDGLWSPGLHIGKTYIGELD
;
A
#
# COMPACT_ATOMS: atom_id res chain seq x y z
N MET A 1 -51.61 -31.96 -10.32
CA MET A 1 -50.18 -32.09 -10.70
C MET A 1 -49.56 -30.77 -11.15
N LYS A 2 -50.12 -30.05 -12.15
CA LYS A 2 -49.57 -28.75 -12.61
C LYS A 2 -49.36 -27.70 -11.51
N ASN A 3 -50.33 -27.52 -10.60
CA ASN A 3 -50.24 -26.50 -9.54
C ASN A 3 -49.21 -26.84 -8.45
N THR A 4 -48.92 -28.13 -8.22
CA THR A 4 -47.90 -28.58 -7.26
C THR A 4 -46.50 -28.38 -7.84
N LEU A 5 -46.33 -28.63 -9.14
CA LEU A 5 -45.05 -28.44 -9.84
C LEU A 5 -44.65 -26.95 -9.94
N VAL A 6 -45.62 -26.06 -10.21
CA VAL A 6 -45.38 -24.59 -10.24
C VAL A 6 -44.98 -24.05 -8.87
N LYS A 7 -45.60 -24.54 -7.78
CA LYS A 7 -45.23 -24.15 -6.41
C LYS A 7 -43.82 -24.61 -6.02
N ILE A 8 -43.42 -25.82 -6.43
CA ILE A 8 -42.07 -26.34 -6.17
C ILE A 8 -41.02 -25.51 -6.94
N ILE A 9 -41.28 -25.17 -8.20
CA ILE A 9 -40.38 -24.32 -9.02
C ILE A 9 -40.27 -22.90 -8.45
N ALA A 10 -41.37 -22.32 -7.95
CA ALA A 10 -41.34 -21.00 -7.33
C ALA A 10 -40.54 -20.99 -6.01
N ILE A 11 -40.66 -22.04 -5.20
CA ILE A 11 -39.94 -22.16 -3.91
C ILE A 11 -38.44 -22.40 -4.12
N THR A 12 -38.03 -23.23 -5.09
CA THR A 12 -36.60 -23.42 -5.41
C THR A 12 -35.95 -22.17 -5.99
N SER A 13 -36.69 -21.38 -6.78
CA SER A 13 -36.18 -20.11 -7.33
C SER A 13 -35.95 -19.05 -6.24
N ILE A 14 -36.77 -19.03 -5.19
CA ILE A 14 -36.60 -18.13 -4.04
C ILE A 14 -35.38 -18.53 -3.19
N ILE A 15 -35.12 -19.83 -3.00
CA ILE A 15 -33.97 -20.31 -2.22
C ILE A 15 -32.64 -20.02 -2.94
N ILE A 16 -32.59 -20.12 -4.28
CA ILE A 16 -31.40 -19.74 -5.07
C ILE A 16 -31.16 -18.22 -5.04
N GLY A 17 -32.22 -17.41 -4.99
CA GLY A 17 -32.11 -15.95 -4.85
C GLY A 17 -31.58 -15.49 -3.49
N VAL A 18 -31.90 -16.20 -2.40
CA VAL A 18 -31.40 -15.88 -1.04
C VAL A 18 -29.93 -16.29 -0.86
N LEU A 19 -29.45 -17.31 -1.57
CA LEU A 19 -28.04 -17.73 -1.53
C LEU A 19 -27.08 -16.79 -2.28
N MET A 20 -27.59 -15.88 -3.11
CA MET A 20 -26.80 -14.91 -3.88
C MET A 20 -26.61 -13.56 -3.16
N LEU A 21 -27.18 -13.37 -1.95
CA LEU A 21 -27.23 -12.08 -1.24
C LEU A 21 -26.16 -11.90 -0.15
N SER A 22 -25.18 -12.80 -0.02
CA SER A 22 -24.12 -12.71 1.01
C SER A 22 -22.69 -12.62 0.46
N ALA A 23 -22.51 -12.38 -0.84
CA ALA A 23 -21.19 -12.11 -1.42
C ALA A 23 -20.87 -10.60 -1.45
N CYS A 24 -20.96 -9.92 -0.31
CA CYS A 24 -20.21 -8.68 -0.13
C CYS A 24 -18.83 -9.14 0.36
N SER A 25 -17.87 -9.30 -0.56
CA SER A 25 -16.49 -9.63 -0.18
C SER A 25 -15.94 -8.49 0.67
N TYR A 26 -15.76 -8.74 1.96
CA TYR A 26 -15.05 -7.82 2.85
C TYR A 26 -13.58 -7.79 2.43
N GLU A 27 -13.08 -6.63 1.99
CA GLU A 27 -11.67 -6.44 1.66
C GLU A 27 -10.87 -6.44 2.97
N THR A 28 -9.94 -7.37 3.13
CA THR A 28 -9.08 -7.42 4.32
C THR A 28 -8.00 -6.35 4.26
N ASP A 29 -7.39 -6.00 5.39
CA ASP A 29 -6.26 -5.05 5.42
C ASP A 29 -5.10 -5.54 4.52
N ASN A 30 -4.89 -6.86 4.44
CA ASN A 30 -3.90 -7.45 3.52
C ASN A 30 -4.29 -7.26 2.05
N ASP A 31 -5.57 -7.38 1.71
CA ASP A 31 -6.04 -7.15 0.33
C ASP A 31 -5.86 -5.68 -0.06
N ILE A 32 -6.16 -4.76 0.86
CA ILE A 32 -5.97 -3.31 0.67
C ILE A 32 -4.47 -2.99 0.48
N ALA A 33 -3.62 -3.48 1.37
CA ALA A 33 -2.17 -3.31 1.29
C ALA A 33 -1.62 -3.84 -0.04
N ASN A 34 -1.97 -5.07 -0.42
CA ASN A 34 -1.51 -5.70 -1.66
C ASN A 34 -1.97 -4.95 -2.91
N LYS A 35 -3.21 -4.45 -2.92
CA LYS A 35 -3.73 -3.63 -4.02
C LYS A 35 -3.02 -2.27 -4.11
N ASN A 36 -2.74 -1.65 -2.98
CA ASN A 36 -2.04 -0.36 -2.93
C ASN A 36 -0.58 -0.50 -3.39
N ILE A 37 0.15 -1.52 -2.93
CA ILE A 37 1.52 -1.75 -3.41
C ILE A 37 1.55 -2.12 -4.89
N SER A 38 0.58 -2.92 -5.37
CA SER A 38 0.45 -3.24 -6.80
C SER A 38 0.33 -1.98 -7.65
N LYS A 39 -0.49 -1.00 -7.21
CA LYS A 39 -0.67 0.28 -7.89
C LYS A 39 0.61 1.11 -7.89
N LEU A 40 1.29 1.19 -6.75
CA LEU A 40 2.53 1.95 -6.62
C LEU A 40 3.62 1.39 -7.55
N ILE A 41 3.85 0.08 -7.50
CA ILE A 41 4.85 -0.59 -8.35
C ILE A 41 4.49 -0.42 -9.82
N ALA A 42 3.21 -0.60 -10.19
CA ALA A 42 2.77 -0.38 -11.56
C ALA A 42 3.01 1.07 -12.03
N ALA A 43 2.80 2.07 -11.17
CA ALA A 43 3.06 3.46 -11.53
C ALA A 43 4.56 3.73 -11.71
N ILE A 44 5.41 3.21 -10.81
CA ILE A 44 6.87 3.30 -10.92
C ILE A 44 7.37 2.62 -12.21
N GLU A 45 6.96 1.38 -12.46
CA GLU A 45 7.41 0.62 -13.64
C GLU A 45 6.91 1.23 -14.96
N ASN A 46 5.75 1.89 -14.97
CA ASN A 46 5.26 2.60 -16.15
C ASN A 46 5.81 4.02 -16.28
N GLU A 47 6.70 4.46 -15.37
CA GLU A 47 7.19 5.84 -15.30
C GLU A 47 6.03 6.86 -15.27
N ASP A 48 4.92 6.46 -14.65
CA ASP A 48 3.69 7.25 -14.52
C ASP A 48 3.84 8.24 -13.37
N HIS A 49 4.48 9.37 -13.68
CA HIS A 49 4.78 10.43 -12.72
C HIS A 49 3.53 10.92 -11.97
N GLU A 50 2.46 11.23 -12.70
CA GLU A 50 1.18 11.66 -12.12
C GLU A 50 0.51 10.52 -11.32
N GLY A 51 0.62 9.29 -11.80
CA GLY A 51 0.17 8.09 -11.09
C GLY A 51 0.85 7.94 -9.73
N ILE A 52 2.18 8.07 -9.66
CA ILE A 52 2.95 8.05 -8.41
C ILE A 52 2.48 9.18 -7.51
N LYS A 53 2.46 10.42 -8.03
CA LYS A 53 2.06 11.60 -7.27
C LYS A 53 0.67 11.45 -6.65
N SER A 54 -0.29 10.89 -7.40
CA SER A 54 -1.67 10.69 -6.94
C SER A 54 -1.84 9.71 -5.79
N LEU A 55 -0.83 8.86 -5.53
CA LEU A 55 -0.85 7.91 -4.41
C LEU A 55 -0.39 8.54 -3.10
N PHE A 56 0.33 9.67 -3.15
CA PHE A 56 0.77 10.39 -1.95
C PHE A 56 -0.37 11.20 -1.33
N ALA A 57 -0.32 11.31 -0.01
CA ALA A 57 -1.23 12.12 0.75
C ALA A 57 -1.11 13.60 0.30
N PRO A 58 -2.22 14.29 -0.01
CA PRO A 58 -2.20 15.68 -0.49
C PRO A 58 -1.40 16.64 0.40
N ASN A 59 -1.43 16.45 1.72
CA ASN A 59 -0.67 17.28 2.65
C ASN A 59 0.84 17.14 2.45
N ILE A 60 1.31 15.92 2.16
CA ILE A 60 2.73 15.67 1.88
C ILE A 60 3.18 16.37 0.60
N ILE A 61 2.36 16.31 -0.45
CA ILE A 61 2.64 16.98 -1.71
C ILE A 61 2.68 18.51 -1.52
N ALA A 62 1.83 19.05 -0.64
CA ALA A 62 1.75 20.48 -0.37
C ALA A 62 2.90 21.01 0.52
N GLU A 63 3.48 20.16 1.38
CA GLU A 63 4.53 20.53 2.32
C GLU A 63 5.96 20.39 1.76
N ILE A 64 6.14 19.57 0.72
CA ILE A 64 7.45 19.30 0.13
C ILE A 64 7.66 20.18 -1.10
N ASP A 65 8.66 21.06 -1.02
CA ASP A 65 9.14 21.83 -2.17
C ASP A 65 9.63 20.88 -3.27
N ASP A 66 9.20 21.14 -4.51
CA ASP A 66 9.58 20.38 -5.71
C ASP A 66 9.39 18.86 -5.59
N PHE A 67 8.22 18.45 -5.10
CA PHE A 67 7.84 17.03 -5.01
C PHE A 67 7.99 16.29 -6.35
N ASP A 68 7.83 16.99 -7.47
CA ASP A 68 7.98 16.42 -8.81
C ASP A 68 9.42 15.98 -9.09
N GLN A 69 10.42 16.73 -8.60
CA GLN A 69 11.82 16.31 -8.68
C GLN A 69 12.10 15.06 -7.84
N ASN A 70 11.50 14.91 -6.65
CA ASN A 70 11.66 13.69 -5.85
C ASN A 70 11.12 12.45 -6.59
N ILE A 71 10.03 12.58 -7.35
CA ILE A 71 9.52 11.49 -8.19
C ILE A 71 10.49 11.19 -9.34
N ASN A 72 11.07 12.21 -9.98
CA ASN A 72 12.09 12.01 -11.02
C ASN A 72 13.31 11.26 -10.48
N ASP A 73 13.73 11.59 -9.26
CA ASP A 73 14.85 10.92 -8.58
C ASP A 73 14.50 9.45 -8.27
N LEU A 74 13.27 9.18 -7.80
CA LEU A 74 12.78 7.80 -7.60
C LEU A 74 12.80 6.99 -8.91
N LEU A 75 12.27 7.56 -10.00
CA LEU A 75 12.23 6.89 -11.30
C LEU A 75 13.64 6.65 -11.86
N SER A 76 14.58 7.54 -11.58
CA SER A 76 15.99 7.37 -11.96
C SER A 76 16.71 6.32 -11.10
N TYR A 77 16.32 6.20 -9.83
CA TYR A 77 16.91 5.26 -8.88
C TYR A 77 16.39 3.81 -9.07
N TYR A 78 15.11 3.66 -9.41
CA TYR A 78 14.49 2.35 -9.64
C TYR A 78 14.83 1.83 -11.04
N ILE A 79 15.66 0.79 -11.12
CA ILE A 79 16.12 0.19 -12.38
C ILE A 79 15.55 -1.21 -12.57
N GLY A 80 15.31 -1.59 -13.84
CA GLY A 80 14.66 -2.86 -14.18
C GLY A 80 13.13 -2.81 -13.99
N LYS A 81 12.41 -3.78 -14.60
CA LYS A 81 10.93 -3.86 -14.56
C LYS A 81 10.47 -5.32 -14.57
N ASN A 82 9.17 -5.57 -14.36
CA ASN A 82 8.49 -6.86 -14.53
C ASN A 82 9.03 -7.99 -13.63
N GLY A 83 9.48 -7.66 -12.42
CA GLY A 83 9.87 -8.68 -11.47
C GLY A 83 8.74 -9.03 -10.50
N SER A 84 9.09 -9.50 -9.31
CA SER A 84 8.12 -9.92 -8.28
C SER A 84 8.39 -9.18 -6.98
N TYR A 85 7.35 -9.01 -6.18
CA TYR A 85 7.48 -8.42 -4.86
C TYR A 85 6.81 -9.30 -3.80
N GLY A 86 7.38 -9.29 -2.60
CA GLY A 86 6.89 -10.03 -1.45
C GLY A 86 6.88 -9.17 -0.20
N SER A 87 5.82 -9.28 0.60
CA SER A 87 5.75 -8.60 1.90
C SER A 87 6.74 -9.23 2.86
N HIS A 88 7.57 -8.40 3.48
CA HIS A 88 8.44 -8.76 4.60
C HIS A 88 7.79 -8.39 5.94
N GLY A 89 7.13 -7.23 5.99
CA GLY A 89 6.38 -6.79 7.17
C GLY A 89 5.09 -6.09 6.77
N LEU A 90 3.99 -6.43 7.44
CA LEU A 90 2.71 -5.74 7.28
C LEU A 90 2.04 -5.57 8.64
N GLY A 91 1.96 -4.33 9.10
CA GLY A 91 1.21 -3.92 10.28
C GLY A 91 0.03 -3.04 9.87
N THR A 92 -1.09 -3.18 10.57
CA THR A 92 -2.19 -2.21 10.49
C THR A 92 -2.38 -1.59 11.85
N GLU A 93 -2.38 -0.27 11.88
CA GLU A 93 -2.59 0.51 13.09
C GLU A 93 -3.93 1.24 13.02
N TYR A 94 -4.47 1.48 14.21
CA TYR A 94 -5.76 2.09 14.42
C TYR A 94 -5.64 3.09 15.56
N ASP A 95 -6.05 4.34 15.32
CA ASP A 95 -6.27 5.32 16.36
C ASP A 95 -7.76 5.68 16.38
N ARG A 96 -8.37 5.61 17.56
CA ARG A 96 -9.80 5.89 17.76
C ARG A 96 -9.95 6.65 19.06
N ASP A 97 -9.99 7.97 18.98
CA ASP A 97 -10.23 8.85 20.11
C ASP A 97 -11.34 9.84 19.79
N SER A 98 -12.32 9.95 20.70
CA SER A 98 -13.32 11.03 20.69
C SER A 98 -14.07 11.25 19.37
N GLY A 99 -14.25 10.19 18.56
CA GLY A 99 -14.92 10.23 17.25
C GLY A 99 -13.98 10.50 16.06
N ILE A 100 -12.70 10.71 16.31
CA ILE A 100 -11.63 10.70 15.31
C ILE A 100 -11.22 9.24 15.09
N GLU A 101 -11.14 8.84 13.83
CA GLU A 101 -10.73 7.51 13.41
C GLU A 101 -9.60 7.64 12.39
N LYS A 102 -8.44 7.07 12.72
CA LYS A 102 -7.30 6.94 11.82
C LYS A 102 -6.96 5.47 11.65
N ARG A 103 -6.59 5.11 10.43
CA ARG A 103 -6.13 3.77 10.07
C ARG A 103 -5.02 3.90 9.04
N TRP A 104 -3.89 3.26 9.29
CA TRP A 104 -2.77 3.22 8.36
C TRP A 104 -2.10 1.85 8.34
N HIS A 105 -1.43 1.56 7.23
CA HIS A 105 -0.57 0.39 7.09
C HIS A 105 0.88 0.79 7.20
N ASN A 106 1.64 0.03 8.00
CA ASN A 106 3.10 0.03 7.98
C ASN A 106 3.55 -1.18 7.19
N MET A 107 4.25 -0.94 6.09
CA MET A 107 4.53 -1.97 5.10
C MET A 107 6.01 -2.00 4.78
N SER A 108 6.59 -3.20 4.71
CA SER A 108 7.93 -3.47 4.19
C SER A 108 7.83 -4.53 3.10
N TYR A 109 8.39 -4.25 1.93
CA TYR A 109 8.44 -5.19 0.80
C TYR A 109 9.83 -5.25 0.21
N ASP A 110 10.21 -6.44 -0.26
CA ASP A 110 11.32 -6.62 -1.18
C ASP A 110 10.75 -6.72 -2.60
N ILE A 111 11.31 -5.94 -3.52
CA ILE A 111 10.92 -5.84 -4.93
C ILE A 111 12.10 -6.32 -5.77
N THR A 112 11.99 -7.51 -6.33
CA THR A 112 12.94 -8.00 -7.33
C THR A 112 12.54 -7.44 -8.69
N THR A 113 13.50 -6.94 -9.46
CA THR A 113 13.34 -6.52 -10.87
C THR A 113 14.23 -7.40 -11.76
N THR A 114 14.29 -7.09 -13.06
CA THR A 114 15.25 -7.74 -13.97
C THR A 114 16.70 -7.35 -13.72
N GLU A 115 16.97 -6.22 -13.07
CA GLU A 115 18.32 -5.66 -12.92
C GLU A 115 18.82 -5.64 -11.46
N ASP A 116 17.90 -5.47 -10.50
CA ASP A 116 18.24 -5.25 -9.09
C ASP A 116 17.12 -5.73 -8.13
N VAL A 117 17.43 -5.76 -6.83
CA VAL A 117 16.47 -5.99 -5.75
C VAL A 117 16.40 -4.73 -4.89
N PHE A 118 15.21 -4.19 -4.70
CA PHE A 118 14.93 -3.04 -3.84
C PHE A 118 14.21 -3.47 -2.58
N ARG A 119 14.40 -2.71 -1.50
CA ARG A 119 13.61 -2.81 -0.27
C ARG A 119 12.88 -1.50 -0.09
N ILE A 120 11.60 -1.56 0.30
CA ILE A 120 10.78 -0.39 0.53
C ILE A 120 10.11 -0.44 1.91
N ALA A 121 9.92 0.74 2.51
CA ALA A 121 9.19 0.91 3.76
C ALA A 121 8.14 2.03 3.59
N ILE A 122 6.89 1.79 3.98
CA ILE A 122 5.77 2.69 3.69
C ILE A 122 4.86 2.85 4.90
N ILE A 123 4.51 4.10 5.23
CA ILE A 123 3.30 4.44 6.01
C ILE A 123 2.25 4.93 5.03
N TRP A 124 1.14 4.19 4.95
CA TRP A 124 0.03 4.49 4.07
C TRP A 124 -1.27 4.64 4.86
N TYR A 125 -1.77 5.87 4.96
CA TYR A 125 -3.06 6.15 5.59
C TYR A 125 -4.22 5.74 4.68
N ILE A 126 -5.08 4.89 5.22
CA ILE A 126 -6.30 4.40 4.55
C ILE A 126 -7.51 5.25 4.96
N GLN A 127 -7.47 5.80 6.17
CA GLN A 127 -8.52 6.64 6.73
C GLN A 127 -7.90 7.61 7.72
N ASP A 128 -8.35 8.86 7.66
CA ASP A 128 -8.15 9.87 8.69
C ASP A 128 -9.39 10.78 8.66
N THR A 129 -10.23 10.70 9.69
CA THR A 129 -11.46 11.51 9.76
C THR A 129 -11.23 12.91 10.33
N GLU A 130 -10.06 13.17 10.92
CA GLU A 130 -9.66 14.51 11.38
C GLU A 130 -9.14 15.33 10.19
N ASP A 131 -8.28 14.73 9.37
CA ASP A 131 -7.74 15.36 8.17
C ASP A 131 -7.65 14.39 6.99
N VAL A 132 -8.60 14.53 6.06
CA VAL A 132 -8.65 13.71 4.83
C VAL A 132 -7.45 13.94 3.90
N GLY A 133 -6.71 15.04 4.05
CA GLY A 133 -5.48 15.33 3.33
C GLY A 133 -4.31 14.42 3.71
N ASN A 134 -4.43 13.64 4.80
CA ASN A 134 -3.46 12.63 5.20
C ASN A 134 -3.68 11.28 4.50
N VAL A 135 -4.84 11.03 3.87
CA VAL A 135 -5.13 9.75 3.22
C VAL A 135 -4.28 9.58 1.97
N GLY A 136 -3.45 8.53 1.94
CA GLY A 136 -2.44 8.29 0.92
C GLY A 136 -1.11 7.82 1.53
N ILE A 137 -0.07 7.73 0.69
CA ILE A 137 1.30 7.54 1.15
C ILE A 137 1.72 8.78 1.93
N TRP A 138 1.97 8.60 3.22
CA TRP A 138 2.45 9.67 4.09
C TRP A 138 3.98 9.65 4.17
N SER A 139 4.58 8.46 4.20
CA SER A 139 6.03 8.25 4.20
C SER A 139 6.40 7.08 3.32
N PHE A 140 7.39 7.24 2.44
CA PHE A 140 7.92 6.21 1.55
C PHE A 140 9.44 6.23 1.56
N TYR A 141 10.03 5.07 1.82
CA TYR A 141 11.47 4.83 1.77
C TYR A 141 11.78 3.77 0.75
N ILE A 142 12.89 3.92 0.04
CA ILE A 142 13.45 2.91 -0.87
C ILE A 142 14.97 2.84 -0.74
N ILE A 143 15.50 1.62 -0.78
CA ILE A 143 16.94 1.34 -0.86
C ILE A 143 17.19 0.14 -1.77
N ARG A 144 18.40 0.00 -2.32
CA ARG A 144 18.80 -1.26 -2.95
C ARG A 144 19.12 -2.27 -1.86
N PHE A 145 18.77 -3.53 -2.08
CA PHE A 145 19.00 -4.60 -1.11
C PHE A 145 20.49 -4.71 -0.74
N GLU A 146 21.39 -4.51 -1.71
CA GLU A 146 22.84 -4.55 -1.48
C GLU A 146 23.36 -3.40 -0.60
N ASP A 147 22.64 -2.28 -0.53
CA ASP A 147 23.03 -1.10 0.25
C ASP A 147 22.45 -1.12 1.68
N ASP A 148 21.60 -2.10 2.00
CA ASP A 148 21.03 -2.24 3.34
C ASP A 148 22.05 -2.93 4.28
N PRO A 149 22.49 -2.28 5.38
CA PRO A 149 23.39 -2.89 6.35
C PRO A 149 22.73 -4.01 7.18
N TYR A 150 21.40 -4.09 7.19
CA TYR A 150 20.61 -5.02 8.00
C TYR A 150 19.59 -5.82 7.17
N PRO A 151 20.02 -6.53 6.10
CA PRO A 151 19.12 -7.17 5.15
C PRO A 151 18.31 -8.34 5.74
N ASN A 152 18.67 -8.81 6.93
CA ASN A 152 17.98 -9.90 7.64
C ASN A 152 16.74 -9.43 8.44
N TYR A 153 16.51 -8.12 8.53
CA TYR A 153 15.37 -7.53 9.23
C TYR A 153 14.44 -6.83 8.23
N ASP A 154 13.20 -6.55 8.64
CA ASP A 154 12.30 -5.72 7.85
C ASP A 154 12.91 -4.34 7.64
N TYR A 155 12.82 -3.82 6.41
CA TYR A 155 13.37 -2.51 6.10
C TYR A 155 12.41 -1.43 6.62
N GLY A 156 12.94 -0.54 7.46
CA GLY A 156 12.21 0.58 8.08
C GLY A 156 12.78 1.95 7.76
N GLY A 157 13.61 2.07 6.72
CA GLY A 157 14.32 3.31 6.41
C GLY A 157 15.38 3.66 7.46
N ASP A 158 15.39 4.93 7.89
CA ASP A 158 16.21 5.43 9.00
C ASP A 158 15.53 5.29 10.38
N GLY A 159 14.36 4.66 10.44
CA GLY A 159 13.56 4.50 11.65
C GLY A 159 12.83 5.75 12.12
N LEU A 160 12.97 6.88 11.40
CA LEU A 160 12.31 8.14 11.75
C LEU A 160 10.89 8.23 11.21
N TRP A 161 10.59 7.49 10.13
CA TRP A 161 9.32 7.61 9.40
C TRP A 161 9.00 9.07 9.07
N SER A 162 9.95 9.76 8.44
CA SER A 162 9.76 11.17 8.07
C SER A 162 8.72 11.27 6.94
N PRO A 163 7.84 12.27 6.95
CA PRO A 163 6.90 12.48 5.85
C PRO A 163 7.64 12.67 4.52
N GLY A 164 7.09 12.12 3.43
CA GLY A 164 7.65 12.28 2.08
C GLY A 164 8.29 11.04 1.47
N LEU A 165 9.11 11.27 0.45
CA LEU A 165 9.81 10.27 -0.36
C LEU A 165 11.30 10.31 -0.02
N HIS A 166 11.87 9.17 0.36
CA HIS A 166 13.25 9.07 0.84
C HIS A 166 14.00 7.95 0.12
N ILE A 167 15.17 8.26 -0.45
CA ILE A 167 15.99 7.31 -1.19
C ILE A 167 17.29 7.04 -0.41
N GLY A 168 17.66 5.77 -0.27
CA GLY A 168 18.96 5.34 0.27
C GLY A 168 19.16 5.58 1.76
N LYS A 169 18.08 5.75 2.53
CA LYS A 169 18.18 5.94 3.99
C LYS A 169 18.33 4.62 4.72
N THR A 170 19.17 4.59 5.73
CA THR A 170 19.42 3.42 6.57
C THR A 170 19.38 3.84 8.03
N TYR A 171 19.04 2.88 8.90
CA TYR A 171 19.09 3.08 10.35
C TYR A 171 20.53 3.33 10.80
N ILE A 172 20.74 4.39 11.60
CA ILE A 172 22.07 4.83 12.05
C ILE A 172 22.36 4.37 13.50
N GLY A 173 21.41 3.75 14.20
CA GLY A 173 21.58 3.26 15.57
C GLY A 173 22.15 1.84 15.65
N GLU A 174 22.62 1.44 16.83
CA GLU A 174 22.85 0.03 17.15
C GLU A 174 21.47 -0.65 17.33
N LEU A 175 21.30 -1.85 16.76
CA LEU A 175 20.14 -2.69 17.03
C LEU A 175 20.42 -3.45 18.34
N ASP A 176 19.62 -3.19 19.38
CA ASP A 176 19.68 -3.89 20.68
C ASP A 176 19.19 -5.35 20.60
#